data_AF-A0A959FMB0-F1
#
_entry.id   AF-A0A959FMB0-F1
#
_cell.length_a   1.000
_cell.length_b   1.000
_cell.length_c   1.000
_cell.angle_alpha   90.00
_cell.angle_beta   90.00
_cell.angle_gamma   90.00
#
_symmetry.space_group_name_H-M   'P 1'
#
loop_
_entity.id
_entity.type
_entity.pdbx_description
1 polymer ?
#
loop_
_entity_poly.entity_id
_entity_poly.type
_entity_poly.pdbx_seq_one_letter_code
_entity_poly.pdbx_strand_id
1 'polypeptide(L)'
;RFDYKLRIGPVEYLNLEHWRWMPYAELHAQDIPLERMRRQLLELQLILERNGHKARLLHYPLFEANLFGFWNAPYVDFPILLQCLPHPKPSEITYHVIFDIRDNVYRWLRCTPFDDLQFYFNESYTSAFDPDRFFMQLMVIDTVLAREETAEAMAETIMENWRYL
;
A
#
# COMPACT_ATOMS: atom_id res chain seq x y z
N ARG A 1 2.66 6.22 21.67
CA ARG A 1 3.63 7.17 22.29
C ARG A 1 3.26 8.65 22.07
N PHE A 2 2.16 8.97 21.34
CA PHE A 2 1.63 10.33 21.18
C PHE A 2 0.22 10.51 21.75
N ASP A 3 -0.14 9.72 22.77
CA ASP A 3 -1.50 9.68 23.35
C ASP A 3 -1.83 10.92 24.21
N TYR A 4 -0.90 11.87 24.30
CA TYR A 4 -1.11 13.14 24.99
C TYR A 4 -2.23 13.98 24.35
N LYS A 5 -2.48 13.81 23.03
CA LYS A 5 -3.60 14.46 22.32
C LYS A 5 -4.97 13.96 22.78
N LEU A 6 -5.05 12.79 23.42
CA LEU A 6 -6.31 12.28 24.00
C LEU A 6 -6.60 12.88 25.37
N ARG A 7 -5.67 13.67 25.93
CA ARG A 7 -5.78 14.27 27.28
C ARG A 7 -6.24 15.72 27.27
N ILE A 8 -6.40 16.34 26.10
CA ILE A 8 -6.74 17.76 25.94
C ILE A 8 -8.25 18.03 25.73
N GLY A 9 -9.08 16.99 25.85
CA GLY A 9 -10.53 17.07 25.66
C GLY A 9 -11.03 16.16 24.53
N PRO A 10 -12.30 16.32 24.10
CA PRO A 10 -12.83 15.63 22.95
C PRO A 10 -11.99 15.91 21.70
N VAL A 11 -11.68 14.86 20.95
CA VAL A 11 -10.94 14.96 19.70
C VAL A 11 -11.67 14.18 18.61
N GLU A 12 -11.38 14.55 17.37
CA GLU A 12 -11.96 13.96 16.18
C GLU A 12 -10.87 13.33 15.32
N TYR A 13 -11.28 12.43 14.43
CA TYR A 13 -10.44 11.88 13.38
C TYR A 13 -11.11 12.08 12.02
N LEU A 14 -10.30 12.21 10.97
CA LEU A 14 -10.83 12.28 9.61
C LEU A 14 -11.15 10.86 9.12
N ASN A 15 -12.43 10.58 8.89
CA ASN A 15 -12.87 9.37 8.21
C ASN A 15 -12.66 9.56 6.69
N LEU A 16 -11.78 8.75 6.10
CA LEU A 16 -11.33 8.91 4.71
C LEU A 16 -12.36 8.45 3.67
N GLU A 17 -13.28 7.57 4.05
CA GLU A 17 -14.34 7.05 3.15
C GLU A 17 -15.47 8.06 2.99
N HIS A 18 -15.91 8.67 4.09
CA HIS A 18 -17.00 9.65 4.11
C HIS A 18 -16.52 11.10 4.01
N TRP A 19 -15.20 11.30 4.03
CA TRP A 19 -14.55 12.61 4.04
C TRP A 19 -15.09 13.57 5.12
N ARG A 20 -15.27 13.04 6.34
CA ARG A 20 -15.85 13.80 7.47
C ARG A 20 -15.05 13.60 8.75
N TRP A 21 -15.04 14.63 9.58
CA TRP A 21 -14.55 14.52 10.96
C TRP A 21 -15.56 13.73 11.78
N MET A 22 -15.07 12.72 12.51
CA MET A 22 -15.87 11.86 13.39
C MET A 22 -15.29 11.88 14.80
N PRO A 23 -16.13 11.75 15.85
CA PRO A 23 -15.65 11.66 17.22
C PRO A 23 -14.70 10.48 17.42
N TYR A 24 -13.54 10.72 18.04
CA TYR A 24 -12.59 9.65 18.34
C TYR A 24 -13.17 8.57 19.27
N ALA A 25 -14.13 8.93 20.12
CA ALA A 25 -14.84 7.98 20.98
C ALA A 25 -15.62 6.90 20.19
N GLU A 26 -15.93 7.16 18.93
CA GLU A 26 -16.61 6.22 18.02
C GLU A 26 -15.63 5.43 17.14
N LEU A 27 -14.32 5.68 17.25
CA LEU A 27 -13.32 4.98 16.45
C LEU A 27 -13.10 3.57 17.00
N HIS A 28 -13.39 2.55 16.19
CA HIS A 28 -12.99 1.18 16.49
C HIS A 28 -11.68 0.81 15.78
N ALA A 29 -10.93 -0.14 16.34
CA ALA A 29 -9.66 -0.56 15.76
C ALA A 29 -9.80 -1.07 14.31
N GLN A 30 -10.93 -1.70 13.99
CA GLN A 30 -11.27 -2.18 12.65
C GLN A 30 -11.55 -1.09 11.62
N ASP A 31 -11.78 0.15 12.08
CA ASP A 31 -12.05 1.31 11.23
C ASP A 31 -10.76 2.08 10.92
N ILE A 32 -9.65 1.74 11.60
CA ILE A 32 -8.34 2.32 11.34
C ILE A 32 -7.96 2.03 9.88
N PRO A 33 -7.67 3.06 9.07
CA PRO A 33 -7.28 2.94 7.67
C PRO A 33 -6.33 1.79 7.35
N LEU A 34 -5.22 1.72 8.08
CA LEU A 34 -4.18 0.70 7.89
C LEU A 34 -4.69 -0.72 8.15
N GLU A 35 -5.51 -0.90 9.19
CA GLU A 35 -6.06 -2.23 9.54
C GLU A 35 -7.11 -2.67 8.51
N ARG A 36 -7.90 -1.74 7.97
CA ARG A 36 -8.82 -2.01 6.85
C ARG A 36 -8.04 -2.46 5.61
N MET A 37 -7.03 -1.69 5.19
CA MET A 37 -6.17 -2.06 4.07
C MET A 37 -5.55 -3.45 4.29
N ARG A 38 -5.01 -3.70 5.49
CA ARG A 38 -4.34 -4.96 5.84
C ARG A 38 -5.29 -6.13 5.70
N ARG A 39 -6.49 -6.04 6.26
CA ARG A 39 -7.51 -7.10 6.19
C ARG A 39 -7.85 -7.45 4.73
N GLN A 40 -8.13 -6.43 3.92
CA GLN A 40 -8.49 -6.60 2.52
C GLN A 40 -7.37 -7.23 1.70
N LEU A 41 -6.11 -6.79 1.92
CA LEU A 41 -4.96 -7.38 1.23
C LEU A 41 -4.61 -8.79 1.71
N LEU A 42 -4.80 -9.12 3.00
CA LEU A 42 -4.61 -10.47 3.52
C LEU A 42 -5.66 -11.45 2.97
N GLU A 43 -6.89 -11.00 2.78
CA GLU A 43 -7.94 -11.79 2.14
C GLU A 43 -7.55 -12.14 0.69
N LEU A 44 -7.13 -11.14 -0.09
CA LEU A 44 -6.60 -11.35 -1.43
C LEU A 44 -5.37 -12.28 -1.44
N GLN A 45 -4.43 -12.07 -0.52
CA GLN A 45 -3.24 -12.93 -0.39
C GLN A 45 -3.63 -14.39 -0.21
N LEU A 46 -4.59 -14.68 0.68
CA LEU A 46 -5.05 -16.02 0.98
C LEU A 46 -5.73 -16.68 -0.24
N ILE A 47 -6.49 -15.92 -1.04
CA ILE A 47 -7.08 -16.42 -2.28
C ILE A 47 -5.99 -16.78 -3.29
N LEU A 48 -5.01 -15.90 -3.51
CA LEU A 48 -3.90 -16.14 -4.44
C LEU A 48 -3.07 -17.36 -4.02
N GLU A 49 -2.69 -17.44 -2.74
CA GLU A 49 -1.88 -18.53 -2.20
C GLU A 49 -2.59 -19.89 -2.29
N ARG A 50 -3.90 -19.94 -2.05
CA ARG A 50 -4.72 -21.16 -2.23
C ARG A 50 -4.74 -21.65 -3.68
N ASN A 51 -4.57 -20.75 -4.64
CA ASN A 51 -4.47 -21.06 -6.06
C ASN A 51 -3.03 -21.26 -6.53
N GLY A 52 -2.06 -21.35 -5.62
CA GLY A 52 -0.66 -21.63 -5.94
C GLY A 52 0.15 -20.41 -6.37
N HIS A 53 -0.42 -19.20 -6.25
CA HIS A 53 0.25 -17.94 -6.57
C HIS A 53 0.86 -17.34 -5.30
N LYS A 54 2.18 -17.15 -5.29
CA LYS A 54 2.85 -16.52 -4.15
C LYS A 54 2.49 -15.04 -4.09
N ALA A 55 2.01 -14.60 -2.93
CA ALA A 55 1.77 -13.20 -2.64
C ALA A 55 2.35 -12.86 -1.26
N ARG A 56 2.83 -11.62 -1.09
CA ARG A 56 3.42 -11.19 0.18
C ARG A 56 2.97 -9.78 0.52
N LEU A 57 2.34 -9.63 1.68
CA LEU A 57 2.03 -8.32 2.24
C LEU A 57 3.31 -7.67 2.78
N LEU A 58 3.59 -6.46 2.33
CA LEU A 58 4.77 -5.68 2.74
C LEU A 58 4.35 -4.30 3.23
N HIS A 59 5.10 -3.78 4.19
CA HIS A 59 5.07 -2.38 4.57
C HIS A 59 5.87 -1.54 3.56
N TYR A 60 5.39 -0.34 3.27
CA TYR A 60 6.05 0.57 2.34
C TYR A 60 6.33 1.92 3.03
N PRO A 61 7.52 2.10 3.64
CA PRO A 61 7.85 3.31 4.39
C PRO A 61 7.95 4.57 3.53
N LEU A 62 8.15 4.41 2.21
CA LEU A 62 8.38 5.52 1.29
C LEU A 62 7.08 6.15 0.76
N PHE A 63 5.91 5.76 1.29
CA PHE A 63 4.59 6.25 0.88
C PHE A 63 4.41 7.77 1.07
N GLU A 64 5.23 8.40 1.91
CA GLU A 64 5.24 9.84 2.14
C GLU A 64 6.01 10.63 1.07
N ALA A 65 6.55 9.98 0.03
CA ALA A 65 7.33 10.64 -1.02
C ALA A 65 6.60 11.86 -1.65
N ASN A 66 5.28 11.75 -1.86
CA ASN A 66 4.45 12.84 -2.38
C ASN A 66 4.39 14.07 -1.46
N LEU A 67 4.65 13.94 -0.15
CA LEU A 67 4.65 15.05 0.81
C LEU A 67 5.85 15.99 0.62
N PHE A 68 6.98 15.46 0.15
CA PHE A 68 8.22 16.20 0.03
C PHE A 68 8.32 17.05 -1.25
N GLY A 69 7.40 16.86 -2.21
CA GLY A 69 7.11 17.82 -3.28
C GLY A 69 8.23 18.11 -4.30
N PHE A 70 9.33 17.36 -4.30
CA PHE A 70 10.49 17.68 -5.15
C PHE A 70 10.27 17.36 -6.63
N TRP A 71 9.43 16.36 -6.93
CA TRP A 71 9.11 15.95 -8.31
C TRP A 71 7.62 15.61 -8.42
N ASN A 72 6.94 16.17 -9.43
CA ASN A 72 5.54 15.85 -9.71
C ASN A 72 5.45 14.50 -10.44
N ALA A 73 5.71 13.42 -9.71
CA ALA A 73 5.59 12.06 -10.19
C ALA A 73 4.47 11.34 -9.42
N PRO A 74 3.74 10.40 -10.04
CA PRO A 74 2.69 9.63 -9.38
C PRO A 74 3.31 8.55 -8.48
N TYR A 75 3.95 8.94 -7.38
CA TYR A 75 4.52 7.98 -6.43
C TYR A 75 3.42 7.14 -5.79
N VAL A 76 3.73 5.87 -5.50
CA VAL A 76 2.87 5.04 -4.66
C VAL A 76 2.78 5.68 -3.27
N ASP A 77 1.57 5.96 -2.79
CA ASP A 77 1.30 6.68 -1.54
C ASP A 77 0.54 5.83 -0.51
N PHE A 78 0.62 4.52 -0.63
CA PHE A 78 -0.01 3.56 0.29
C PHE A 78 1.00 2.92 1.25
N PRO A 79 0.70 2.84 2.56
CA PRO A 79 1.66 2.39 3.57
C PRO A 79 1.88 0.87 3.58
N ILE A 80 1.03 0.11 2.90
CA ILE A 80 1.15 -1.33 2.71
C ILE A 80 0.74 -1.71 1.29
N LEU A 81 1.35 -2.79 0.81
CA LEU A 81 1.12 -3.31 -0.53
C LEU A 81 1.18 -4.84 -0.52
N LEU A 82 0.51 -5.47 -1.48
CA LEU A 82 0.60 -6.90 -1.72
C LEU A 82 1.45 -7.12 -2.98
N GLN A 83 2.65 -7.67 -2.79
CA GLN A 83 3.51 -8.08 -3.89
C GLN A 83 3.01 -9.43 -4.43
N CYS A 84 2.50 -9.44 -5.65
CA CYS A 84 1.86 -10.63 -6.24
C CYS A 84 2.71 -11.29 -7.32
N LEU A 85 3.88 -10.79 -7.69
CA LEU A 85 4.75 -11.41 -8.70
C LEU A 85 6.20 -11.46 -8.19
N PRO A 86 7.00 -12.46 -8.62
CA PRO A 86 8.36 -12.65 -8.12
C PRO A 86 9.23 -11.42 -8.41
N HIS A 87 10.19 -11.20 -7.51
CA HIS A 87 11.14 -10.10 -7.53
C HIS A 87 11.79 -9.95 -8.91
N PRO A 88 11.46 -8.89 -9.66
CA PRO A 88 12.28 -8.51 -10.77
C PRO A 88 13.52 -7.81 -10.17
N LYS A 89 14.62 -7.72 -10.91
CA LYS A 89 15.87 -7.10 -10.41
C LYS A 89 15.60 -5.67 -9.91
N PRO A 90 16.47 -5.06 -9.07
CA PRO A 90 16.29 -3.71 -8.52
C PRO A 90 16.09 -2.56 -9.53
N SER A 91 16.12 -2.84 -10.84
CA SER A 91 15.91 -1.89 -11.93
C SER A 91 14.71 -2.26 -12.82
N GLU A 92 13.88 -3.21 -12.41
CA GLU A 92 12.83 -3.78 -13.25
C GLU A 92 11.44 -3.40 -12.74
N ILE A 93 10.46 -3.49 -13.64
CA ILE A 93 9.04 -3.19 -13.39
C ILE A 93 8.49 -4.13 -12.32
N THR A 94 7.83 -3.59 -11.31
CA THR A 94 7.20 -4.38 -10.25
C THR A 94 5.67 -4.30 -10.30
N TYR A 95 5.02 -5.31 -9.74
CA TYR A 95 3.56 -5.40 -9.71
C TYR A 95 3.06 -5.54 -8.27
N HIS A 96 2.16 -4.64 -7.89
CA HIS A 96 1.67 -4.53 -6.53
C HIS A 96 0.17 -4.30 -6.52
N VAL A 97 -0.51 -4.90 -5.55
CA VAL A 97 -1.91 -4.57 -5.27
C VAL A 97 -1.97 -3.70 -4.03
N ILE A 98 -2.74 -2.63 -4.10
CA ILE A 98 -3.11 -1.81 -2.95
C ILE A 98 -4.62 -1.87 -2.73
N PHE A 99 -5.06 -1.52 -1.54
CA PHE A 99 -6.47 -1.31 -1.24
C PHE A 99 -6.70 0.15 -0.92
N ASP A 100 -7.46 0.84 -1.78
CA ASP A 100 -7.83 2.23 -1.58
C ASP A 100 -9.11 2.32 -0.77
N ILE A 101 -8.98 2.65 0.52
CA ILE A 101 -10.10 2.81 1.44
C ILE A 101 -10.98 4.03 1.14
N ARG A 102 -10.51 4.98 0.32
CA ARG A 102 -11.28 6.17 -0.06
C ARG A 102 -12.41 5.77 -1.02
N ASP A 103 -12.07 4.88 -1.95
CA ASP A 103 -12.99 4.37 -2.97
C ASP A 103 -13.52 2.96 -2.67
N ASN A 104 -13.01 2.32 -1.61
CA ASN A 104 -13.27 0.94 -1.22
C ASN A 104 -12.98 -0.08 -2.34
N VAL A 105 -11.80 0.05 -2.98
CA VAL A 105 -11.40 -0.78 -4.12
C VAL A 105 -9.96 -1.27 -4.04
N TYR A 106 -9.73 -2.45 -4.60
CA TYR A 106 -8.40 -2.91 -4.96
C TYR A 106 -7.91 -2.21 -6.23
N ARG A 107 -6.63 -1.90 -6.28
CA ARG A 107 -5.96 -1.43 -7.51
C ARG A 107 -4.72 -2.25 -7.75
N TRP A 108 -4.61 -2.81 -8.95
CA TRP A 108 -3.41 -3.51 -9.38
C TRP A 108 -2.50 -2.54 -10.14
N LEU A 109 -1.30 -2.35 -9.63
CA LEU A 109 -0.35 -1.34 -10.07
C LEU A 109 0.82 -2.01 -10.78
N ARG A 110 1.18 -1.43 -11.93
CA ARG A 110 2.49 -1.61 -12.56
C ARG A 110 3.36 -0.41 -12.19
N CYS A 111 4.49 -0.67 -11.56
CA CYS A 111 5.37 0.34 -11.01
C CYS A 111 6.77 0.26 -11.62
N THR A 112 7.43 1.40 -11.74
CA THR A 112 8.86 1.49 -12.09
C THR A 112 9.66 2.07 -10.93
N PRO A 113 10.92 1.65 -10.74
CA PRO A 113 11.81 2.31 -9.79
C PRO A 113 12.01 3.79 -10.12
N PHE A 114 12.21 4.57 -9.07
CA PHE A 114 12.76 5.91 -9.14
C PHE A 114 14.20 5.87 -8.58
N ASP A 115 15.18 6.09 -9.45
CA ASP A 115 16.61 5.84 -9.17
C ASP A 115 17.27 6.83 -8.19
N ASP A 116 16.51 7.83 -7.74
CA ASP A 116 17.00 8.99 -7.00
C ASP A 116 16.57 8.97 -5.50
N LEU A 117 16.36 7.78 -4.94
CA LEU A 117 15.96 7.57 -3.53
C LEU A 117 16.84 8.33 -2.53
N GLN A 118 18.15 8.42 -2.80
CA GLN A 118 19.14 9.10 -1.96
C GLN A 118 18.90 10.60 -1.76
N PHE A 119 18.14 11.24 -2.67
CA PHE A 119 17.75 12.64 -2.51
C PHE A 119 16.61 12.82 -1.49
N TYR A 120 15.87 11.76 -1.19
CA TYR A 120 14.72 11.78 -0.31
C TYR A 120 15.00 11.15 1.05
N PHE A 121 15.76 10.06 1.08
CA PHE A 121 16.00 9.27 2.26
C PHE A 121 17.50 8.99 2.40
N ASN A 122 18.02 9.14 3.61
CA ASN A 122 19.39 8.78 3.89
C ASN A 122 19.55 7.25 4.00
N GLU A 123 20.78 6.77 3.81
CA GLU A 123 21.08 5.34 3.83
C GLU A 123 20.82 4.70 5.22
N SER A 124 20.95 5.48 6.30
CA SER A 124 20.65 4.99 7.66
C SER A 124 19.15 4.74 7.89
N TYR A 125 18.27 5.50 7.23
CA TYR A 125 16.84 5.23 7.25
C TYR A 125 16.52 3.96 6.46
N THR A 126 17.07 3.81 5.25
CA THR A 126 16.70 2.69 4.36
C THR A 126 17.25 1.35 4.84
N SER A 127 18.46 1.33 5.39
CA SER A 127 19.10 0.12 5.93
C SER A 127 18.51 -0.38 7.25
N ALA A 128 17.65 0.41 7.91
CA ALA A 128 17.03 0.03 9.17
C ALA A 128 15.86 -0.96 9.01
N PHE A 129 15.39 -1.19 7.78
CA PHE A 129 14.21 -1.99 7.49
C PHE A 129 14.55 -3.41 7.05
N ASP A 130 13.80 -4.37 7.59
CA ASP A 130 13.89 -5.79 7.24
C ASP A 130 13.28 -6.03 5.84
N PRO A 131 14.05 -6.49 4.84
CA PRO A 131 13.56 -6.69 3.47
C PRO A 131 12.49 -7.77 3.33
N ASP A 132 12.30 -8.63 4.35
CA ASP A 132 11.23 -9.61 4.35
C ASP A 132 9.87 -9.01 4.71
N ARG A 133 9.87 -7.84 5.36
CA ARG A 133 8.68 -7.14 5.86
C ARG A 133 8.43 -5.81 5.17
N PHE A 134 9.48 -5.21 4.60
CA PHE A 134 9.44 -3.87 4.05
C PHE A 134 9.90 -3.88 2.59
N PHE A 135 9.19 -3.11 1.76
CA PHE A 135 9.58 -2.84 0.39
C PHE A 135 10.32 -1.50 0.32
N MET A 136 11.60 -1.53 -0.07
CA MET A 136 12.54 -0.39 0.07
C MET A 136 13.09 0.10 -1.28
N GLN A 137 12.18 0.32 -2.23
CA GLN A 137 12.48 0.92 -3.53
C GLN A 137 11.41 1.96 -3.80
N LEU A 138 11.80 3.20 -4.10
CA LEU A 138 10.83 4.26 -4.39
C LEU A 138 10.15 3.94 -5.72
N MET A 139 8.84 3.82 -5.70
CA MET A 139 8.05 3.43 -6.87
C MET A 139 7.24 4.58 -7.42
N VAL A 140 7.27 4.71 -8.74
CA VAL A 140 6.33 5.53 -9.50
C VAL A 140 5.31 4.60 -10.15
N ILE A 141 4.03 4.97 -10.07
CA ILE A 141 2.94 4.28 -10.75
C ILE A 141 3.04 4.60 -12.23
N ASP A 142 3.39 3.59 -13.03
CA ASP A 142 3.38 3.69 -14.49
C ASP A 142 1.96 3.49 -15.02
N THR A 143 1.25 2.48 -14.50
CA THR A 143 -0.13 2.17 -14.93
C THR A 143 -0.93 1.48 -13.84
N VAL A 144 -2.22 1.79 -13.76
CA VAL A 144 -3.21 0.98 -13.02
C VAL A 144 -3.75 -0.07 -13.99
N LEU A 145 -3.38 -1.34 -13.78
CA LEU A 145 -3.75 -2.46 -14.65
C LEU A 145 -5.22 -2.87 -14.48
N ALA A 146 -5.72 -2.82 -13.25
CA ALA A 146 -7.09 -3.19 -12.91
C ALA A 146 -7.57 -2.47 -11.65
N ARG A 147 -8.90 -2.37 -11.52
CA ARG A 147 -9.61 -1.86 -10.35
C ARG A 147 -10.80 -2.76 -10.08
N GLU A 148 -10.87 -3.33 -8.88
CA GLU A 148 -11.93 -4.26 -8.49
C GLU A 148 -12.45 -3.95 -7.09
N GLU A 149 -13.69 -4.29 -6.80
CA GLU A 149 -14.33 -4.03 -5.50
C GLU A 149 -14.12 -5.19 -4.50
N THR A 150 -13.83 -6.40 -4.99
CA THR A 150 -13.69 -7.61 -4.16
C THR A 150 -12.35 -8.29 -4.35
N ALA A 151 -11.93 -9.04 -3.32
CA ALA A 151 -10.71 -9.81 -3.33
C ALA A 151 -10.76 -10.92 -4.40
N GLU A 152 -11.93 -11.55 -4.58
CA GLU A 152 -12.18 -12.59 -5.56
C GLU A 152 -12.01 -12.06 -6.99
N ALA A 153 -12.65 -10.94 -7.33
CA ALA A 153 -12.55 -10.35 -8.67
C ALA A 153 -11.11 -9.93 -8.96
N MET A 154 -10.42 -9.32 -7.98
CA MET A 154 -9.01 -8.97 -8.14
C MET A 154 -8.12 -10.21 -8.33
N ALA A 155 -8.36 -11.28 -7.57
CA ALA A 155 -7.62 -12.52 -7.72
C ALA A 155 -7.84 -13.14 -9.11
N GLU A 156 -9.08 -13.21 -9.59
CA GLU A 156 -9.42 -13.69 -10.93
C GLU A 156 -8.67 -12.88 -12.00
N THR A 157 -8.75 -11.55 -11.95
CA THR A 157 -8.05 -10.66 -12.88
C THR A 157 -6.53 -10.88 -12.86
N ILE A 158 -5.92 -11.04 -11.69
CA ILE A 158 -4.48 -11.32 -11.58
C ILE A 158 -4.14 -12.69 -12.16
N MET A 159 -4.93 -13.73 -11.87
CA MET A 159 -4.67 -15.10 -12.32
C MET A 159 -4.82 -15.25 -13.84
N GLU A 160 -5.82 -14.61 -14.45
CA GLU A 160 -6.02 -14.60 -15.91
C GLU A 160 -4.85 -13.94 -16.63
N ASN A 161 -4.28 -12.88 -16.04
CA ASN A 161 -3.20 -12.11 -16.62
C ASN A 161 -1.80 -12.59 -16.21
N TRP A 162 -1.70 -13.54 -15.27
CA TRP A 162 -0.45 -14.01 -14.69
C TRP A 162 0.56 -14.55 -15.71
N ARG A 163 0.08 -15.15 -16.80
CA ARG A 163 0.93 -15.76 -17.83
C ARG A 163 1.57 -14.76 -18.79
N TYR A 164 1.09 -13.51 -18.77
CA TYR A 164 1.53 -12.45 -19.67
C TYR A 164 2.50 -11.46 -19.02
N LEU A 165 2.86 -11.72 -17.76
CA LEU A 165 3.74 -10.91 -16.92
C LEU A 165 5.02 -11.69 -16.56
#